data_AF-A0A5Y5AW72-F1
#
_entry.id   AF-A0A5Y5AW72-F1
#
_cell.length_a   1.000
_cell.length_b   1.000
_cell.length_c   1.000
_cell.angle_alpha   90.00
_cell.angle_beta   90.00
_cell.angle_gamma   90.00
#
_symmetry.space_group_name_H-M   'P 1'
#
loop_
_entity.id
_entity.type
_entity.pdbx_description
1 polymer ?
#
loop_
_entity_poly.entity_id
_entity_poly.type
_entity_poly.pdbx_seq_one_letter_code
_entity_poly.pdbx_strand_id
1 'polypeptide(L)'
;TGDKTNAYYSDEVISELHVGQIDTSPYFCIKTVKANGSGTPVVACAVSKQSIWAPSFKELLDQARYFYSTGQSVRIHVQKNIWTYPLFVNTFSANALVGLSSCSATQCFGPK
;
A
#
# COMPACT_ATOMS: atom_id res chain seq x y z
N THR A 1 -8.55 1.37 -8.85
CA THR A 1 -8.36 0.40 -7.74
C THR A 1 -8.87 -0.98 -8.07
N GLY A 2 -10.16 -1.17 -8.39
CA GLY A 2 -10.75 -2.50 -8.63
C GLY A 2 -10.50 -3.14 -10.00
N ASP A 3 -9.54 -2.65 -10.79
CA ASP A 3 -9.21 -3.24 -12.09
C ASP A 3 -8.56 -4.61 -11.91
N LYS A 4 -8.89 -5.56 -12.82
CA LYS A 4 -8.32 -6.91 -12.83
C LYS A 4 -6.80 -6.96 -13.05
N THR A 5 -6.22 -5.87 -13.55
CA THR A 5 -4.77 -5.73 -13.77
C THR A 5 -4.02 -5.37 -12.48
N ASN A 6 -4.73 -4.95 -11.43
CA ASN A 6 -4.16 -4.72 -10.11
C ASN A 6 -4.14 -6.01 -9.30
N ALA A 7 -3.23 -6.09 -8.34
CA ALA A 7 -3.16 -7.17 -7.37
C ALA A 7 -3.68 -6.70 -6.01
N TYR A 8 -4.19 -7.63 -5.20
CA TYR A 8 -4.55 -7.35 -3.82
C TYR A 8 -4.16 -8.49 -2.89
N TYR A 9 -4.01 -8.15 -1.62
CA TYR A 9 -3.66 -9.09 -0.57
C TYR A 9 -4.58 -8.84 0.62
N SER A 10 -5.36 -9.85 1.02
CA SER A 10 -6.36 -9.76 2.11
C SER A 10 -5.78 -10.19 3.44
N ASP A 11 -6.39 -9.77 4.54
CA ASP A 11 -6.02 -10.20 5.89
C ASP A 11 -4.59 -9.84 6.27
N GLU A 12 -4.17 -8.66 5.83
CA GLU A 12 -2.88 -8.06 6.09
C GLU A 12 -2.99 -7.02 7.22
N VAL A 13 -1.91 -6.80 7.96
CA VAL A 13 -1.78 -5.72 8.95
C VAL A 13 -0.62 -4.84 8.54
N ILE A 14 -0.80 -3.51 8.59
CA ILE A 14 0.29 -2.56 8.32
C ILE A 14 1.27 -2.61 9.50
N SER A 15 2.48 -3.12 9.27
CA SER A 15 3.50 -3.33 10.30
C SER A 15 4.56 -2.24 10.35
N GLU A 16 4.85 -1.59 9.22
CA GLU A 16 5.77 -0.46 9.14
C GLU A 16 5.22 0.63 8.22
N LEU A 17 5.51 1.89 8.57
CA LEU A 17 5.16 3.08 7.80
C LEU A 17 6.40 3.97 7.69
N HIS A 18 6.75 4.34 6.46
CA HIS A 18 7.85 5.27 6.16
C HIS A 18 7.35 6.45 5.35
N VAL A 19 7.88 7.64 5.61
CA VAL A 19 7.57 8.87 4.87
C VAL A 19 8.88 9.55 4.48
N GLY A 20 8.99 10.01 3.24
CA GLY A 20 10.17 10.70 2.74
C GLY A 20 9.87 11.58 1.53
N GLN A 21 10.92 11.97 0.82
CA GLN A 21 10.83 12.73 -0.43
C GLN A 21 11.76 12.13 -1.48
N ILE A 22 11.29 12.04 -2.73
CA ILE A 22 12.07 11.63 -3.91
C ILE A 22 11.73 12.56 -5.07
N ASP A 23 12.72 13.07 -5.80
CA ASP A 23 12.53 13.98 -6.95
C ASP A 23 11.49 15.07 -6.70
N THR A 24 11.65 15.82 -5.59
CA THR A 24 10.75 16.89 -5.12
C THR A 24 9.33 16.46 -4.70
N SER A 25 9.05 15.17 -4.75
CA SER A 25 7.73 14.59 -4.48
C SER A 25 7.71 13.89 -3.12
N PRO A 26 6.86 14.33 -2.16
CA PRO A 26 6.70 13.58 -0.92
C PRO A 26 6.11 12.20 -1.24
N TYR A 27 6.59 11.18 -0.54
CA TYR A 27 6.11 9.81 -0.68
C TYR A 27 5.90 9.17 0.67
N PHE A 28 5.12 8.10 0.69
CA PHE A 28 5.10 7.17 1.80
C PHE A 28 5.10 5.74 1.30
N CYS A 29 5.64 4.84 2.12
CA CYS A 29 5.64 3.41 1.88
C CYS A 29 5.10 2.70 3.12
N ILE A 30 4.38 1.60 2.89
CA ILE A 30 3.91 0.70 3.93
C ILE A 30 4.45 -0.70 3.69
N LYS A 31 4.80 -1.38 4.79
CA LYS A 31 5.00 -2.83 4.84
C LYS A 31 3.78 -3.44 5.50
N THR A 32 3.29 -4.52 4.91
CA THR A 32 2.17 -5.29 5.43
C THR A 32 2.55 -6.75 5.57
N VAL A 33 2.00 -7.41 6.58
CA VAL A 33 2.20 -8.83 6.87
C VAL A 33 0.86 -9.48 7.19
N LYS A 34 0.71 -10.77 6.89
CA LYS A 34 -0.52 -11.50 7.24
C LYS A 34 -0.79 -11.42 8.73
N ALA A 35 -2.06 -11.22 9.09
CA ALA A 35 -2.49 -11.23 10.49
C ALA A 35 -2.16 -12.54 11.23
N ASN A 36 -2.07 -13.67 10.52
CA ASN A 36 -1.69 -14.97 11.07
C ASN A 36 -0.17 -15.25 11.08
N GLY A 37 0.65 -14.28 10.69
CA GLY A 37 2.12 -14.40 10.66
C GLY A 37 2.69 -15.24 9.50
N SER A 38 1.87 -15.72 8.57
CA SER A 38 2.32 -16.51 7.41
C SER A 38 2.68 -15.65 6.19
N GLY A 39 3.32 -16.28 5.19
CA GLY A 39 3.58 -15.65 3.89
C GLY A 39 4.71 -14.62 3.89
N THR A 40 4.86 -13.94 2.75
CA THR A 40 5.90 -12.92 2.54
C THR A 40 5.30 -11.53 2.72
N PRO A 41 5.99 -10.59 3.38
CA PRO A 41 5.53 -9.22 3.50
C PRO A 41 5.27 -8.55 2.15
N VAL A 42 4.23 -7.71 2.07
CA VAL A 42 3.93 -6.88 0.90
C VAL A 42 4.34 -5.45 1.19
N VAL A 43 5.18 -4.88 0.33
CA VAL A 43 5.59 -3.47 0.37
C VAL A 43 4.97 -2.73 -0.80
N ALA A 44 4.40 -1.55 -0.54
CA ALA A 44 3.86 -0.65 -1.55
C ALA A 44 4.04 0.81 -1.15
N CYS A 45 4.17 1.67 -2.14
CA CYS A 45 4.39 3.10 -1.93
C CYS A 45 3.41 3.94 -2.75
N ALA A 46 3.11 5.14 -2.27
CA ALA A 46 2.49 6.19 -3.06
C ALA A 46 3.43 7.40 -3.09
N VAL A 47 3.56 8.02 -4.26
CA VAL A 47 4.40 9.20 -4.48
C VAL A 47 3.51 10.33 -4.98
N SER A 48 3.51 11.46 -4.27
CA SER A 48 2.72 12.63 -4.63
C SER A 48 3.10 13.13 -6.03
N LYS A 49 2.11 13.58 -6.82
CA LYS A 49 2.30 14.11 -8.19
C LYS A 49 2.92 13.15 -9.20
N GLN A 50 3.16 11.88 -8.85
CA GLN A 50 3.71 10.86 -9.76
C GLN A 50 2.75 9.67 -9.90
N SER A 51 2.74 9.06 -11.09
CA SER A 51 1.78 8.03 -11.52
C SER A 51 0.33 8.50 -11.64
N ILE A 52 -0.52 7.66 -12.23
CA ILE A 52 -1.96 7.90 -12.36
C ILE A 52 -2.69 7.95 -11.00
N TRP A 53 -2.07 7.44 -9.93
CA TRP A 53 -2.65 7.37 -8.59
C TRP A 53 -2.36 8.60 -7.73
N ALA A 54 -1.58 9.56 -8.25
CA ALA A 54 -1.24 10.80 -7.57
C ALA A 54 -2.43 11.55 -6.95
N PRO A 55 -3.62 11.62 -7.59
CA PRO A 55 -4.77 12.34 -7.02
C PRO A 55 -5.24 11.78 -5.67
N SER A 56 -4.97 10.52 -5.36
CA SER A 56 -5.39 9.87 -4.11
C SER A 56 -4.29 9.82 -3.05
N PHE A 57 -3.17 10.50 -3.26
CA PHE A 57 -2.00 10.41 -2.39
C PHE A 57 -2.33 10.77 -0.93
N LYS A 58 -3.05 11.88 -0.71
CA LYS A 58 -3.36 12.37 0.63
C LYS A 58 -4.30 11.42 1.36
N GLU A 59 -5.36 10.97 0.69
CA GLU A 59 -6.37 10.08 1.24
C GLU A 59 -5.74 8.72 1.60
N LEU A 60 -4.89 8.18 0.73
CA LEU A 60 -4.17 6.94 1.00
C LEU A 60 -3.18 7.09 2.16
N LEU A 61 -2.50 8.22 2.28
CA LEU A 61 -1.58 8.49 3.39
C LEU A 61 -2.34 8.55 4.73
N ASP A 62 -3.42 9.33 4.77
CA ASP A 62 -4.22 9.49 5.99
C ASP A 62 -4.88 8.16 6.39
N GLN A 63 -5.36 7.37 5.42
CA GLN A 63 -5.92 6.04 5.67
C GLN A 63 -4.85 5.02 6.11
N ALA A 64 -3.66 5.05 5.51
CA ALA A 64 -2.56 4.18 5.90
C ALA A 64 -2.11 4.47 7.33
N ARG A 65 -2.04 5.75 7.73
CA ARG A 65 -1.76 6.15 9.12
C ARG A 65 -2.81 5.66 10.09
N TYR A 66 -4.10 5.80 9.74
CA TYR A 66 -5.19 5.30 10.56
C TYR A 66 -5.08 3.79 10.76
N PHE A 67 -4.98 3.02 9.68
CA PHE A 67 -4.88 1.56 9.76
C PHE A 67 -3.61 1.08 10.47
N TYR A 68 -2.48 1.75 10.25
CA TYR A 68 -1.23 1.52 10.99
C TYR A 68 -1.42 1.73 12.49
N SER A 69 -2.07 2.83 12.91
CA SER A 69 -2.30 3.13 14.33
C SER A 69 -3.21 2.11 15.02
N THR A 70 -4.20 1.58 14.30
CA THR A 70 -5.16 0.61 14.84
C THR A 70 -4.65 -0.83 14.82
N GLY A 71 -3.67 -1.15 13.97
CA GLY A 71 -3.22 -2.52 13.73
C GLY A 71 -4.31 -3.48 13.22
N GLN A 72 -5.41 -2.95 12.65
CA GLN A 72 -6.52 -3.77 12.20
C GLN A 72 -6.20 -4.51 10.90
N SER A 73 -6.93 -5.60 10.66
CA SER A 73 -6.84 -6.38 9.42
C SER A 73 -7.39 -5.60 8.23
N VAL A 74 -6.63 -5.56 7.14
CA VAL A 74 -6.94 -4.82 5.91
C VAL A 74 -6.63 -5.63 4.65
N ARG A 75 -7.25 -5.23 3.55
CA ARG A 75 -6.83 -5.61 2.20
C ARG A 75 -6.08 -4.45 1.58
N ILE A 76 -4.83 -4.72 1.18
CA ILE A 76 -4.00 -3.80 0.42
C ILE A 76 -4.18 -4.07 -1.08
N HIS A 77 -4.39 -3.01 -1.86
CA HIS A 77 -4.50 -3.07 -3.33
C HIS A 77 -3.30 -2.36 -3.93
N VAL A 78 -2.64 -3.02 -4.89
CA VAL A 78 -1.42 -2.51 -5.54
C VAL A 78 -1.46 -2.66 -7.04
N GLN A 79 -0.81 -1.73 -7.74
CA GLN A 79 -0.41 -1.91 -9.14
C GLN A 79 1.09 -2.17 -9.19
N LYS A 80 1.49 -3.29 -9.80
CA LYS A 80 2.89 -3.71 -9.87
C LYS A 80 3.66 -2.92 -10.93
N ASN A 81 4.99 -2.86 -10.79
CA ASN A 81 5.93 -2.31 -11.78
C ASN A 81 5.67 -0.83 -12.15
N ILE A 82 5.29 0.00 -11.18
CA ILE A 82 5.06 1.43 -11.38
C ILE A 82 6.29 2.27 -11.05
N TRP A 83 6.97 1.97 -9.93
CA TRP A 83 8.19 2.69 -9.56
C TRP A 83 9.40 2.08 -10.27
N THR A 84 10.23 2.93 -10.86
CA THR A 84 11.35 2.51 -11.72
C THR A 84 12.72 2.89 -11.18
N TYR A 85 12.80 3.82 -10.21
CA TYR A 85 14.08 4.26 -9.65
C TYR A 85 14.77 3.13 -8.86
N PRO A 86 15.93 2.60 -9.30
CA PRO A 86 16.46 1.34 -8.78
C PRO A 86 16.72 1.31 -7.27
N LEU A 87 17.30 2.38 -6.71
CA LEU A 87 17.58 2.42 -5.27
C LEU A 87 16.29 2.46 -4.43
N PHE A 88 15.23 3.09 -4.95
CA PHE A 88 13.93 3.12 -4.29
C PHE A 88 13.26 1.74 -4.34
N VAL A 89 13.27 1.11 -5.52
CA VAL A 89 12.68 -0.23 -5.70
C VAL A 89 13.41 -1.29 -4.86
N ASN A 90 14.74 -1.23 -4.80
CA ASN A 90 15.55 -2.16 -3.99
C ASN A 90 15.33 -1.99 -2.49
N THR A 91 15.04 -0.76 -2.02
CA THR A 91 14.76 -0.49 -0.61
C THR A 91 13.33 -0.84 -0.23
N PHE A 92 12.38 -0.57 -1.13
CA PHE A 92 10.96 -0.79 -0.92
C PHE A 92 10.41 -1.84 -1.90
N SER A 93 9.78 -1.38 -2.99
CA SER A 93 9.30 -2.22 -4.10
C SER A 93 8.90 -1.34 -5.29
N ALA A 94 8.57 -1.98 -6.41
CA ALA A 94 7.99 -1.30 -7.57
C ALA A 94 6.45 -1.13 -7.50
N ASN A 95 5.82 -1.48 -6.37
CA ASN A 95 4.37 -1.48 -6.24
C ASN A 95 3.83 -0.08 -5.90
N ALA A 96 2.91 0.43 -6.70
CA ALA A 96 2.08 1.58 -6.33
C ALA A 96 0.94 1.12 -5.42
N LEU A 97 0.74 1.82 -4.29
CA LEU A 97 -0.43 1.64 -3.45
C LEU A 97 -1.64 2.32 -4.10
N VAL A 98 -2.73 1.57 -4.33
CA VAL A 98 -3.90 2.07 -5.08
C VAL A 98 -5.21 1.95 -4.30
N GLY A 99 -5.18 1.36 -3.10
CA GLY A 99 -6.36 1.25 -2.24
C GLY A 99 -6.10 0.49 -0.95
N LEU A 100 -6.91 0.79 0.06
CA LEU A 100 -6.96 0.10 1.34
C LEU A 100 -8.42 -0.17 1.71
N SER A 101 -8.70 -1.37 2.19
CA SER A 101 -10.05 -1.80 2.59
C SER A 101 -9.98 -2.46 3.96
N SER A 102 -10.93 -2.19 4.85
CA SER A 102 -11.02 -2.92 6.13
C SER A 102 -11.44 -4.37 5.91
N CYS A 103 -10.97 -5.26 6.78
CA CYS A 103 -11.38 -6.67 6.81
C CYS A 103 -12.14 -6.99 8.09
N SER A 104 -13.24 -7.72 7.93
CA SER A 104 -13.93 -8.45 8.99
C SER A 104 -13.39 -9.88 9.07
N ALA A 105 -13.91 -10.69 10.01
CA ALA A 105 -13.50 -12.08 10.16
C ALA A 105 -13.73 -12.96 8.91
N THR A 106 -14.64 -12.58 8.01
CA THR A 106 -15.03 -13.40 6.85
C THR A 106 -14.68 -12.80 5.51
N GLN A 107 -14.57 -11.47 5.41
CA GLN A 107 -14.28 -10.78 4.15
C GLN A 107 -13.77 -9.36 4.35
N CYS A 108 -13.12 -8.84 3.31
CA CYS A 108 -12.71 -7.44 3.21
C CYS A 108 -13.68 -6.62 2.36
N PHE A 109 -13.93 -5.38 2.79
CA PHE A 109 -14.85 -4.45 2.15
C PHE A 109 -14.15 -3.68 1.02
N GLY A 110 -13.99 -4.36 -0.13
CA GLY A 110 -13.35 -3.80 -1.31
C GLY A 110 -13.42 -4.73 -2.52
N PRO A 111 -12.92 -4.29 -3.70
CA PRO A 111 -12.93 -5.09 -4.92
C PRO A 111 -12.15 -6.42 -4.77
N LYS A 112 -12.53 -7.42 -5.56
CA LYS A 112 -12.04 -8.80 -5.57
C LYS A 112 -11.68 -9.24 -6.99
#